data_AF-A0A017RV41-F1
#
_entry.id   AF-A0A017RV41-F1
#
_cell.length_a   1.000
_cell.length_b   1.000
_cell.length_c   1.000
_cell.angle_alpha   90.00
_cell.angle_beta   90.00
_cell.angle_gamma   90.00
#
_symmetry.space_group_name_H-M   'P 1'
#
loop_
_entity.id
_entity.type
_entity.pdbx_description
1 polymer ?
#
loop_
_entity_poly.entity_id
_entity_poly.type
_entity_poly.pdbx_seq_one_letter_code
_entity_poly.pdbx_strand_id
1 'polypeptide(L)'
;MDLLTVKEVAELKGCTERYIRKIIKDGKLEAQEDSDPKNNIKQYLVPVSALPEELQKKYYAKIKSDAVPIVPELKEPKKTKKKLIEKKAFDAFSASEREEITLWSEILKEWQEVRNRYKSKTEADPLFVASMKLKYPDLSISEDILYRKYAAYKEGDLEGLLDKRGGWNRGKSSIPQEIWEGFLYYYLDDRKLPVSQCYQITQEWMKEFYPEMLADMASERTFRRKIETIPKAVLKLMREGEKLALMNVCHILKGYMMTLKLMMYGLQIIIL
;
A
#
# COMPACT_ATOMS: atom_id res chain seq x y z
N MET A 1 -18.49 37.10 4.85
CA MET A 1 -17.89 36.99 6.20
C MET A 1 -18.36 35.67 6.76
N ASP A 2 -17.45 34.77 7.13
CA ASP A 2 -17.83 33.48 7.69
C ASP A 2 -18.25 33.70 9.15
N LEU A 3 -19.46 33.24 9.48
CA LEU A 3 -20.08 33.37 10.80
C LEU A 3 -20.14 32.00 11.45
N LEU A 4 -19.65 31.89 12.69
CA LEU A 4 -19.63 30.66 13.46
C LEU A 4 -20.59 30.70 14.62
N THR A 5 -21.26 29.57 14.87
CA THR A 5 -22.08 29.39 16.06
C THR A 5 -21.22 29.26 17.32
N VAL A 6 -21.78 29.59 18.48
CA VAL A 6 -21.14 29.40 19.80
C VAL A 6 -20.57 27.99 19.97
N LYS A 7 -21.26 26.97 19.43
CA LYS A 7 -20.85 25.57 19.51
C LYS A 7 -19.59 25.30 18.70
N GLU A 8 -19.55 25.78 17.46
CA GLU A 8 -18.36 25.62 16.61
C GLU A 8 -17.15 26.35 17.18
N VAL A 9 -17.35 27.54 17.75
CA VAL A 9 -16.26 28.28 18.44
C VAL A 9 -15.80 27.54 19.69
N ALA A 10 -16.71 26.93 20.45
CA ALA A 10 -16.39 26.14 21.63
C ALA A 10 -15.56 24.90 21.28
N GLU A 11 -15.93 24.19 20.21
CA GLU A 11 -15.19 23.05 19.67
C GLU A 11 -13.80 23.46 19.16
N LEU A 12 -13.69 24.56 18.42
CA LEU A 12 -12.40 25.08 17.93
C LEU A 12 -11.45 25.47 19.06
N LYS A 13 -11.99 26.01 20.16
CA LYS A 13 -11.22 26.42 21.34
C LYS A 13 -10.98 25.27 22.33
N GLY A 14 -11.72 24.16 22.23
CA GLY A 14 -11.69 23.08 23.21
C GLY A 14 -12.29 23.48 24.58
N CYS A 15 -13.29 24.37 24.57
CA CYS A 15 -13.93 24.89 25.79
C CYS A 15 -15.43 24.55 25.80
N THR A 16 -16.11 24.81 26.91
CA THR A 16 -17.57 24.65 27.00
C THR A 16 -18.30 25.81 26.33
N GLU A 17 -19.48 25.56 25.75
CA GLU A 17 -20.33 26.60 25.15
C GLU A 17 -20.70 27.71 26.16
N ARG A 18 -20.87 27.32 27.44
CA ARG A 18 -21.17 28.25 28.54
C ARG A 18 -20.06 29.29 28.73
N TYR A 19 -18.80 28.89 28.55
CA TYR A 19 -17.65 29.78 28.64
C TYR A 19 -17.61 30.77 27.47
N ILE A 20 -17.91 30.32 26.24
CA ILE A 20 -17.96 31.20 25.07
C ILE A 20 -19.08 32.24 25.20
N ARG A 21 -20.29 31.84 25.65
CA ARG A 21 -21.39 32.78 25.93
C ARG A 21 -21.02 33.81 27.00
N LYS A 22 -20.22 33.40 28.00
CA LYS A 22 -19.74 34.32 29.05
C LYS A 22 -18.78 35.36 28.46
N ILE A 23 -17.82 34.96 27.63
CA ILE A 23 -16.86 35.88 27.00
C ILE A 23 -17.56 36.90 26.09
N ILE A 24 -18.60 36.47 25.35
CA ILE A 24 -19.42 37.36 24.52
C ILE A 24 -20.13 38.40 25.39
N LYS A 25 -20.77 37.96 26.49
CA LYS A 25 -21.45 38.87 27.43
C LYS A 25 -20.51 39.81 28.17
N ASP A 26 -19.29 39.35 28.45
CA ASP A 26 -18.22 40.15 29.05
C ASP A 26 -17.60 41.16 28.04
N GLY A 27 -18.08 41.21 26.79
CA GLY A 27 -17.64 42.15 25.75
C GLY A 27 -16.25 41.85 25.17
N LYS A 28 -15.67 40.69 25.50
CA LYS A 28 -14.30 40.31 25.09
C LYS A 28 -14.23 39.65 23.72
N LEU A 29 -15.37 39.38 23.11
CA LEU A 29 -15.49 38.70 21.82
C LEU A 29 -16.74 39.21 21.12
N GLU A 30 -16.56 39.80 19.93
CA GLU A 30 -17.64 40.39 19.16
C GLU A 30 -18.53 39.30 18.56
N ALA A 31 -19.84 39.42 18.77
CA ALA A 31 -20.83 38.50 18.23
C ALA A 31 -22.08 39.27 17.78
N GLN A 32 -22.74 38.77 16.76
CA GLN A 32 -24.03 39.22 16.27
C GLN A 32 -25.13 38.40 16.96
N GLU A 33 -26.15 39.08 17.48
CA GLU A 33 -27.35 38.41 17.97
C GLU A 33 -28.25 38.06 16.79
N ASP A 34 -28.60 36.78 16.66
CA ASP A 34 -29.59 36.31 15.70
C ASP A 34 -30.69 35.53 16.41
N SER A 35 -31.89 35.59 15.85
CA SER A 35 -33.09 34.90 16.36
C SER A 35 -33.42 33.73 15.45
N ASP A 36 -33.24 32.51 15.95
CA ASP A 36 -33.48 31.29 15.17
C ASP A 36 -34.98 31.17 14.80
N PRO A 37 -35.33 31.10 13.50
CA PRO A 37 -36.72 31.13 13.03
C PRO A 37 -37.57 29.95 13.48
N LYS A 38 -36.99 28.87 14.02
CA LYS A 38 -37.74 27.68 14.45
C LYS A 38 -38.18 27.70 15.92
N ASN A 39 -37.52 28.43 16.81
CA ASN A 39 -37.78 28.34 18.26
C ASN A 39 -37.69 29.65 19.05
N ASN A 40 -37.48 30.82 18.41
CA ASN A 40 -37.42 32.13 19.11
C ASN A 40 -36.38 32.19 20.26
N ILE A 41 -35.33 31.36 20.19
CA ILE A 41 -34.23 31.37 21.16
C ILE A 41 -33.10 32.22 20.57
N LYS A 42 -32.60 33.18 21.37
CA LYS A 42 -31.48 34.04 21.00
C LYS A 42 -30.21 33.21 20.80
N GLN A 43 -29.61 33.27 19.62
CA GLN A 43 -28.33 32.67 19.29
C GLN A 43 -27.29 33.75 19.02
N TYR A 44 -26.02 33.43 19.29
CA TYR A 44 -24.90 34.33 19.02
C TYR A 44 -24.10 33.75 17.85
N LEU A 45 -23.87 34.57 16.83
CA LEU A 45 -23.02 34.27 15.68
C LEU A 45 -21.74 35.10 15.78
N VAL A 46 -20.60 34.44 15.77
CA VAL A 46 -19.28 35.06 15.92
C VAL A 46 -18.63 35.16 14.55
N PRO A 47 -18.30 36.37 14.06
CA PRO A 47 -17.49 36.51 12.86
C PRO A 47 -16.12 35.88 13.07
N VAL A 48 -15.63 35.10 12.10
CA VAL A 48 -14.30 34.48 12.18
C VAL A 48 -13.20 35.53 12.34
N SER A 49 -13.37 36.72 11.77
CA SER A 49 -12.45 37.86 11.92
C SER A 49 -12.34 38.40 13.35
N ALA A 50 -13.37 38.20 14.17
CA ALA A 50 -13.38 38.62 15.58
C ALA A 50 -12.74 37.58 16.51
N LEU A 51 -12.39 36.40 16.01
CA LEU A 51 -11.66 35.39 16.77
C LEU A 51 -10.17 35.75 16.88
N PRO A 52 -9.47 35.33 17.95
CA PRO A 52 -8.01 35.40 18.03
C PRO A 52 -7.35 34.70 16.83
N GLU A 53 -6.22 35.23 16.34
CA GLU A 53 -5.50 34.73 15.16
C GLU A 53 -5.19 33.22 15.22
N GLU A 54 -4.93 32.69 16.42
CA GLU A 54 -4.70 31.25 16.62
C GLU A 54 -5.94 30.40 16.28
N LEU A 55 -7.14 30.88 16.62
CA LEU A 55 -8.40 30.19 16.33
C LEU A 55 -8.80 30.36 14.87
N GLN A 56 -8.50 31.50 14.26
CA GLN A 56 -8.66 31.70 12.81
C GLN A 56 -7.82 30.70 12.01
N LYS A 57 -6.54 30.52 12.38
CA LYS A 57 -5.66 29.53 11.73
C LYS A 57 -6.19 28.10 11.87
N LYS A 58 -6.70 27.72 13.05
CA LYS A 58 -7.33 26.41 13.27
C LYS A 58 -8.60 26.22 12.43
N TYR A 59 -9.42 27.25 12.33
CA TYR A 59 -10.64 27.21 11.52
C TYR A 59 -10.35 27.02 10.03
N TYR A 60 -9.44 27.82 9.45
CA TYR A 60 -9.05 27.66 8.05
C TYR A 60 -8.27 26.37 7.78
N ALA A 61 -7.53 25.84 8.76
CA ALA A 61 -6.92 24.52 8.66
C ALA A 61 -7.98 23.40 8.61
N LYS A 62 -9.06 23.52 9.40
CA LYS A 62 -10.18 22.58 9.40
C LYS A 62 -10.99 22.66 8.10
N ILE A 63 -11.22 23.86 7.55
CA ILE A 63 -11.82 24.00 6.22
C ILE A 63 -10.92 23.39 5.15
N LYS A 64 -9.60 23.57 5.22
CA LYS A 64 -8.66 22.94 4.27
C LYS A 64 -8.65 21.41 4.39
N SER A 65 -8.86 20.83 5.58
CA SER A 65 -9.00 19.38 5.72
C SER A 65 -10.36 18.86 5.23
N ASP A 66 -11.42 19.65 5.39
CA ASP A 66 -12.79 19.24 5.05
C ASP A 66 -13.18 19.54 3.59
N ALA A 67 -12.56 20.56 2.96
CA ALA A 67 -12.80 20.97 1.57
C ALA A 67 -11.84 20.31 0.56
N VAL A 68 -10.94 19.45 1.01
CA VAL A 68 -10.21 18.52 0.14
C VAL A 68 -11.09 17.28 0.00
N PRO A 69 -11.68 17.02 -1.18
CA PRO A 69 -12.19 15.69 -1.49
C PRO A 69 -11.04 14.74 -1.25
N ILE A 70 -11.27 13.72 -0.44
CA ILE A 70 -10.31 12.66 -0.08
C ILE A 70 -9.83 11.99 -1.37
N VAL A 71 -8.88 12.61 -2.05
CA VAL A 71 -7.82 11.90 -2.74
C VAL A 71 -6.97 11.40 -1.58
N PRO A 72 -6.82 10.08 -1.39
CA PRO A 72 -6.04 9.58 -0.29
C PRO A 72 -4.63 10.14 -0.45
N GLU A 73 -4.27 11.05 0.45
CA GLU A 73 -2.86 11.29 0.76
C GLU A 73 -2.34 9.92 1.19
N LEU A 74 -1.69 9.27 0.22
CA LEU A 74 -0.55 8.43 0.46
C LEU A 74 0.19 9.06 1.64
N LYS A 75 -0.05 8.54 2.85
CA LYS A 75 0.97 8.52 3.86
C LYS A 75 2.16 8.01 3.08
N GLU A 76 3.13 8.90 2.81
CA GLU A 76 4.40 8.43 2.29
C GLU A 76 4.73 7.26 3.22
N PRO A 77 4.79 6.01 2.72
CA PRO A 77 5.31 4.95 3.54
C PRO A 77 6.61 5.51 4.03
N LYS A 78 6.83 5.56 5.36
CA LYS A 78 8.13 5.89 5.92
C LYS A 78 9.10 5.19 5.01
N LYS A 79 9.79 5.97 4.16
CA LYS A 79 10.75 5.42 3.24
C LYS A 79 11.78 4.90 4.21
N THR A 80 11.65 3.61 4.58
CA THR A 80 12.78 2.77 4.84
C THR A 80 13.71 3.20 3.75
N LYS A 81 14.75 3.94 4.13
CA LYS A 81 15.76 4.40 3.20
C LYS A 81 16.22 3.11 2.54
N LYS A 82 15.61 2.75 1.39
CA LYS A 82 16.22 1.85 0.42
C LYS A 82 17.53 2.57 0.25
N LYS A 83 18.61 1.99 0.80
CA LYS A 83 19.96 2.47 0.50
C LYS A 83 19.91 2.66 -1.01
N LEU A 84 20.04 3.89 -1.47
CA LEU A 84 20.30 4.15 -2.87
C LEU A 84 21.65 3.47 -3.06
N ILE A 85 21.61 2.19 -3.44
CA ILE A 85 22.79 1.49 -3.93
C ILE A 85 23.18 2.35 -5.11
N GLU A 86 24.33 3.02 -5.00
CA GLU A 86 24.89 3.80 -6.09
C GLU A 86 25.02 2.84 -7.27
N LYS A 87 24.09 2.94 -8.21
CA LYS A 87 24.06 2.06 -9.38
C LYS A 87 25.28 2.42 -10.19
N LYS A 88 26.26 1.51 -10.25
CA LYS A 88 27.43 1.69 -11.08
C LYS A 88 27.00 1.93 -12.52
N ALA A 89 27.61 2.93 -13.15
CA ALA A 89 27.41 3.17 -14.57
C ALA A 89 27.89 1.94 -15.37
N PHE A 90 27.27 1.70 -16.53
CA PHE A 90 27.64 0.60 -17.41
C PHE A 90 29.15 0.60 -17.78
N ASP A 91 29.75 1.79 -17.87
CA ASP A 91 31.16 1.95 -18.16
C ASP A 91 32.12 1.61 -17.00
N ALA A 92 31.61 1.43 -15.79
CA ALA A 92 32.42 1.02 -14.65
C ALA A 92 32.66 -0.50 -14.60
N PHE A 93 31.96 -1.29 -15.43
CA PHE A 93 32.10 -2.74 -15.51
C PHE A 93 33.21 -3.15 -16.48
N SER A 94 33.85 -4.29 -16.20
CA SER A 94 34.85 -4.89 -17.10
C SER A 94 34.21 -5.37 -18.41
N ALA A 95 35.02 -5.62 -19.45
CA ALA A 95 34.50 -6.11 -20.74
C ALA A 95 33.67 -7.41 -20.58
N SER A 96 34.17 -8.37 -19.79
CA SER A 96 33.47 -9.62 -19.52
C SER A 96 32.19 -9.44 -18.71
N GLU A 97 32.18 -8.52 -17.74
CA GLU A 97 30.98 -8.20 -16.96
C GLU A 97 29.91 -7.54 -17.84
N ARG A 98 30.31 -6.68 -18.79
CA ARG A 98 29.38 -6.07 -19.75
C ARG A 98 28.75 -7.11 -20.67
N GLU A 99 29.54 -8.06 -21.17
CA GLU A 99 29.05 -9.19 -21.99
C GLU A 99 28.02 -10.02 -21.22
N GLU A 100 28.28 -10.33 -19.94
CA GLU A 100 27.34 -11.04 -19.08
C GLU A 100 26.04 -10.24 -18.86
N ILE A 101 26.15 -8.93 -18.59
CA ILE A 101 24.99 -8.03 -18.45
C ILE A 101 24.16 -8.01 -19.74
N THR A 102 24.80 -7.92 -20.90
CA THR A 102 24.10 -7.91 -22.20
C THR A 102 23.40 -9.24 -22.46
N LEU A 103 24.09 -10.37 -22.22
CA LEU A 103 23.53 -11.70 -22.40
C LEU A 103 22.30 -11.91 -21.52
N TRP A 104 22.37 -11.60 -20.22
CA TRP A 104 21.23 -11.73 -19.33
C TRP A 104 20.09 -10.78 -19.70
N SER A 105 20.39 -9.56 -20.16
CA SER A 105 19.37 -8.63 -20.62
C SER A 105 18.62 -9.18 -21.85
N GLU A 106 19.30 -9.84 -22.77
CA GLU A 106 18.69 -10.49 -23.94
C GLU A 106 17.86 -11.70 -23.54
N ILE A 107 18.39 -12.60 -22.71
CA ILE A 107 17.65 -13.77 -22.19
C ILE A 107 16.38 -13.33 -21.49
N LEU A 108 16.43 -12.28 -20.67
CA LEU A 108 15.25 -11.78 -19.95
C LEU A 108 14.21 -11.16 -20.89
N LYS A 109 14.63 -10.50 -21.97
CA LYS A 109 13.71 -9.99 -23.00
C LYS A 109 13.05 -11.14 -23.76
N GLU A 110 13.82 -12.11 -24.24
CA GLU A 110 13.30 -13.31 -24.93
C GLU A 110 12.31 -14.06 -24.02
N TRP A 111 12.66 -14.21 -22.74
CA TRP A 111 11.80 -14.84 -21.75
C TRP A 111 10.44 -14.12 -21.62
N GLN A 112 10.42 -12.80 -21.48
CA GLN A 112 9.17 -12.04 -21.39
C GLN A 112 8.35 -12.10 -22.68
N GLU A 113 8.99 -12.06 -23.84
CA GLU A 113 8.32 -12.24 -25.13
C GLU A 113 7.66 -13.62 -25.25
N VAL A 114 8.37 -14.68 -24.83
CA VAL A 114 7.84 -16.04 -24.79
C VAL A 114 6.64 -16.10 -23.86
N ARG A 115 6.74 -15.58 -22.63
CA ARG A 115 5.63 -15.57 -21.66
C ARG A 115 4.39 -14.86 -22.20
N ASN A 116 4.56 -13.75 -22.89
CA ASN A 116 3.44 -12.99 -23.46
C ASN A 116 2.71 -13.72 -24.60
N ARG A 117 3.29 -14.77 -25.18
CA ARG A 117 2.62 -15.61 -26.18
C ARG A 117 1.72 -16.68 -25.56
N TYR A 118 1.86 -16.97 -24.27
CA TYR A 118 1.08 -18.00 -23.59
C TYR A 118 -0.13 -17.40 -22.89
N LYS A 119 -1.20 -18.20 -22.80
CA LYS A 119 -2.40 -17.84 -22.03
C LYS A 119 -2.13 -17.85 -20.53
N SER A 120 -1.35 -18.83 -20.07
CA SER A 120 -0.81 -18.90 -18.72
C SER A 120 0.70 -18.68 -18.80
N LYS A 121 1.19 -17.57 -18.26
CA LYS A 121 2.60 -17.21 -18.39
C LYS A 121 3.51 -18.16 -17.61
N THR A 122 2.99 -18.81 -16.57
CA THR A 122 3.74 -19.79 -15.76
C THR A 122 4.06 -21.08 -16.51
N GLU A 123 3.25 -21.48 -17.50
CA GLU A 123 3.51 -22.68 -18.32
C GLU A 123 4.72 -22.49 -19.25
N ALA A 124 5.00 -21.25 -19.63
CA ALA A 124 6.10 -20.90 -20.51
C ALA A 124 7.46 -21.00 -19.82
N ASP A 125 7.52 -20.79 -18.51
CA ASP A 125 8.75 -20.72 -17.72
C ASP A 125 9.58 -22.02 -17.76
N PRO A 126 9.03 -23.22 -17.46
CA PRO A 126 9.80 -24.46 -17.51
C PRO A 126 10.25 -24.82 -18.93
N LEU A 127 9.42 -24.54 -19.94
CA LEU A 127 9.75 -24.78 -21.36
C LEU A 127 10.90 -23.87 -21.81
N PHE A 128 10.85 -22.60 -21.40
CA PHE A 128 11.89 -21.63 -21.70
C PHE A 128 13.22 -22.05 -21.05
N VAL A 129 13.20 -22.40 -19.76
CA VAL A 129 14.40 -22.87 -19.04
C VAL A 129 14.99 -24.11 -19.73
N ALA A 130 14.17 -25.07 -20.15
CA ALA A 130 14.64 -26.24 -20.88
C ALA A 130 15.31 -25.86 -22.21
N SER A 131 14.72 -24.93 -22.97
CA SER A 131 15.31 -24.46 -24.23
C SER A 131 16.65 -23.73 -24.03
N MET A 132 16.75 -22.90 -22.99
CA MET A 132 17.96 -22.13 -22.71
C MET A 132 19.11 -23.01 -22.22
N LYS A 133 18.83 -24.07 -21.45
CA LYS A 133 19.84 -25.05 -21.05
C LYS A 133 20.46 -25.80 -22.23
N LEU A 134 19.72 -25.96 -23.33
CA LEU A 134 20.25 -26.54 -24.57
C LEU A 134 21.10 -25.54 -25.36
N LYS A 135 20.69 -24.26 -25.41
CA LYS A 135 21.43 -23.19 -26.10
C LYS A 135 22.72 -22.81 -25.35
N TYR A 136 22.67 -22.77 -24.02
CA TYR A 136 23.74 -22.33 -23.13
C TYR A 136 23.99 -23.37 -22.03
N PRO A 137 24.65 -24.50 -22.34
CA PRO A 137 24.87 -25.59 -21.37
C PRO A 137 25.71 -25.17 -20.17
N ASP A 138 26.62 -24.22 -20.34
CA ASP A 138 27.49 -23.71 -19.28
C ASP A 138 26.79 -22.68 -18.38
N LEU A 139 25.64 -22.16 -18.80
CA LEU A 139 24.91 -21.12 -18.06
C LEU A 139 23.90 -21.77 -17.09
N SER A 140 24.06 -21.49 -15.80
CA SER A 140 23.12 -21.96 -14.79
C SER A 140 21.80 -21.17 -14.87
N ILE A 141 20.81 -21.74 -15.55
CA ILE A 141 19.47 -21.14 -15.70
C ILE A 141 18.42 -21.99 -14.96
N SER A 142 17.61 -21.32 -14.16
CA SER A 142 16.42 -21.87 -13.49
C SER A 142 15.33 -20.81 -13.43
N GLU A 143 14.08 -21.21 -13.14
CA GLU A 143 12.97 -20.27 -12.95
C GLU A 143 13.29 -19.21 -11.88
N ASP A 144 13.84 -19.65 -10.74
CA ASP A 144 14.22 -18.76 -9.62
C ASP A 144 15.27 -17.72 -10.05
N ILE A 145 16.25 -18.14 -10.86
CA ILE A 145 17.26 -17.23 -11.40
C ILE A 145 16.63 -16.21 -12.35
N LEU A 146 15.68 -16.63 -13.21
CA LEU A 146 14.97 -15.73 -14.11
C LEU A 146 14.18 -14.67 -13.34
N TYR A 147 13.36 -15.06 -12.35
CA TYR A 147 12.60 -14.10 -11.55
C TYR A 147 13.52 -13.13 -10.79
N ARG A 148 14.59 -13.64 -10.17
CA ARG A 148 15.56 -12.82 -9.43
C ARG A 148 16.27 -11.81 -10.33
N LYS A 149 16.79 -12.26 -11.49
CA LYS A 149 17.47 -11.37 -12.43
C LYS A 149 16.50 -10.41 -13.12
N TYR A 150 15.25 -10.80 -13.32
CA TYR A 150 14.22 -9.91 -13.85
C TYR A 150 13.86 -8.78 -12.90
N ALA A 151 13.78 -9.07 -11.60
CA ALA A 151 13.62 -8.04 -10.58
C ALA A 151 14.75 -6.99 -10.66
N ALA A 152 16.01 -7.47 -10.71
CA ALA A 152 17.17 -6.60 -10.88
C ALA A 152 17.13 -5.80 -12.20
N TYR A 153 16.76 -6.45 -13.31
CA TYR A 153 16.60 -5.82 -14.61
C TYR A 153 15.55 -4.70 -14.58
N LYS A 154 14.39 -4.92 -13.96
CA LYS A 154 13.32 -3.92 -13.81
C LYS A 154 13.72 -2.76 -12.90
N GLU A 155 14.47 -3.03 -11.84
CA GLU A 155 15.02 -1.99 -10.99
C GLU A 155 16.21 -1.26 -11.65
N GLY A 156 16.74 -1.73 -12.79
CA GLY A 156 17.94 -1.18 -13.43
C GLY A 156 19.21 -1.43 -12.61
N ASP A 157 19.23 -2.49 -11.79
CA ASP A 157 20.38 -2.94 -11.04
C ASP A 157 21.26 -3.86 -11.89
N LEU A 158 22.27 -3.27 -12.54
CA LEU A 158 23.23 -3.98 -13.37
C LEU A 158 24.08 -4.97 -12.56
N GLU A 159 24.35 -4.69 -11.28
CA GLU A 159 25.10 -5.63 -10.45
C GLU A 159 24.28 -6.88 -10.12
N GLY A 160 22.96 -6.74 -9.99
CA GLY A 160 22.02 -7.85 -9.79
C GLY A 160 21.88 -8.77 -11.00
N LEU A 161 22.30 -8.32 -12.20
CA LEU A 161 22.38 -9.15 -13.40
C LEU A 161 23.63 -10.02 -13.44
N LEU A 162 24.68 -9.69 -12.70
CA LEU A 162 25.88 -10.52 -12.58
C LEU A 162 25.67 -11.66 -11.57
N ASP A 163 26.30 -12.81 -11.77
CA ASP A 163 26.21 -13.91 -10.80
C ASP A 163 27.10 -13.69 -9.56
N LYS A 164 26.71 -12.74 -8.70
CA LYS A 164 27.31 -12.56 -7.37
C LYS A 164 26.54 -13.40 -6.35
N ARG A 165 27.19 -14.44 -5.82
CA ARG A 165 26.56 -15.33 -4.83
C ARG A 165 26.53 -14.68 -3.44
N GLY A 166 25.33 -14.60 -2.87
CA GLY A 166 25.08 -14.38 -1.43
C GLY A 166 24.64 -12.96 -1.05
N GLY A 167 23.83 -12.88 0.02
CA GLY A 167 23.55 -11.62 0.72
C GLY A 167 22.48 -10.70 0.11
N TRP A 168 21.89 -11.02 -1.04
CA TRP A 168 20.87 -10.18 -1.69
C TRP A 168 19.62 -9.94 -0.82
N ASN A 169 19.30 -10.86 0.09
CA ASN A 169 18.20 -10.77 1.05
C ASN A 169 18.66 -10.39 2.47
N ARG A 170 19.93 -10.04 2.67
CA ARG A 170 20.47 -9.75 4.01
C ARG A 170 19.82 -8.48 4.58
N GLY A 171 18.99 -8.67 5.61
CA GLY A 171 18.22 -7.59 6.24
C GLY A 171 16.82 -7.35 5.66
N LYS A 172 16.42 -8.08 4.59
CA LYS A 172 15.05 -8.08 4.07
C LYS A 172 14.24 -9.18 4.76
N SER A 173 13.72 -8.90 5.97
CA SER A 173 12.89 -9.83 6.75
C SER A 173 11.41 -9.44 6.81
N SER A 174 11.02 -8.36 6.13
CA SER A 174 9.63 -7.89 6.05
C SER A 174 8.96 -8.42 4.79
N ILE A 175 7.70 -8.82 4.90
CA ILE A 175 6.84 -9.11 3.74
C ILE A 175 6.40 -7.77 3.14
N PRO A 176 6.64 -7.52 1.83
CA PRO A 176 6.10 -6.37 1.11
C PRO A 176 4.59 -6.25 1.30
N GLN A 177 4.07 -5.02 1.36
CA GLN A 177 2.68 -4.79 1.74
C GLN A 177 1.72 -5.35 0.70
N GLU A 178 2.06 -5.21 -0.57
CA GLU A 178 1.31 -5.67 -1.74
C GLU A 178 1.16 -7.20 -1.74
N ILE A 179 2.26 -7.90 -1.48
CA ILE A 179 2.26 -9.38 -1.39
C ILE A 179 1.45 -9.83 -0.16
N TRP A 180 1.58 -9.10 0.96
CA TRP A 180 0.81 -9.40 2.16
C TRP A 180 -0.69 -9.23 1.95
N GLU A 181 -1.11 -8.19 1.24
CA GLU A 181 -2.52 -7.96 0.91
C GLU A 181 -3.07 -9.03 -0.03
N GLY A 182 -2.31 -9.42 -1.06
CA GLY A 182 -2.67 -10.54 -1.95
C GLY A 182 -2.82 -11.86 -1.17
N PHE A 183 -1.93 -12.14 -0.22
CA PHE A 183 -2.06 -13.30 0.66
C PHE A 183 -3.29 -13.24 1.56
N LEU A 184 -3.58 -12.07 2.15
CA LEU A 184 -4.75 -11.89 3.02
C LEU A 184 -6.06 -12.12 2.28
N TYR A 185 -6.14 -11.81 0.98
CA TYR A 185 -7.31 -12.11 0.16
C TYR A 185 -7.67 -13.61 0.18
N TYR A 186 -6.67 -14.48 0.00
CA TYR A 186 -6.90 -15.93 0.04
C TYR A 186 -6.98 -16.49 1.46
N TYR A 187 -6.31 -15.86 2.42
CA TYR A 187 -6.24 -16.33 3.79
C TYR A 187 -7.48 -15.94 4.62
N LEU A 188 -8.04 -14.76 4.42
CA LEU A 188 -9.25 -14.28 5.09
C LEU A 188 -10.52 -14.68 4.31
N ASP A 189 -10.57 -15.95 3.91
CA ASP A 189 -11.68 -16.57 3.20
C ASP A 189 -12.40 -17.58 4.11
N ASP A 190 -13.70 -17.72 3.93
CA ASP A 190 -14.57 -18.61 4.72
C ASP A 190 -14.32 -20.10 4.42
N ARG A 191 -13.68 -20.38 3.28
CA ARG A 191 -13.16 -21.70 2.89
C ARG A 191 -12.08 -22.23 3.82
N LYS A 192 -11.48 -21.37 4.66
CA LYS A 192 -10.46 -21.73 5.66
C LYS A 192 -9.27 -22.52 5.08
N LEU A 193 -8.80 -22.15 3.90
CA LEU A 193 -7.62 -22.79 3.29
C LEU A 193 -6.42 -22.79 4.26
N PRO A 194 -5.60 -23.87 4.27
CA PRO A 194 -4.41 -23.94 5.09
C PRO A 194 -3.38 -22.90 4.61
N VAL A 195 -2.56 -22.40 5.54
CA VAL A 195 -1.56 -21.34 5.26
C VAL A 195 -0.65 -21.70 4.09
N SER A 196 -0.24 -22.97 3.98
CA SER A 196 0.64 -23.44 2.90
C SER A 196 -0.03 -23.30 1.53
N GLN A 197 -1.33 -23.62 1.41
CA GLN A 197 -2.06 -23.44 0.15
C GLN A 197 -2.27 -21.97 -0.18
N CYS A 198 -2.64 -21.13 0.80
CA CYS A 198 -2.73 -19.67 0.56
C CYS A 198 -1.40 -19.10 0.07
N TYR A 199 -0.27 -19.56 0.63
CA TYR A 199 1.07 -19.16 0.23
C TYR A 199 1.37 -19.59 -1.21
N GLN A 200 1.08 -20.85 -1.58
CA GLN A 200 1.27 -21.37 -2.93
C GLN A 200 0.44 -20.60 -3.97
N ILE A 201 -0.85 -20.39 -3.70
CA ILE A 201 -1.74 -19.64 -4.60
C ILE A 201 -1.24 -18.20 -4.77
N THR A 202 -0.80 -17.56 -3.68
CA THR A 202 -0.21 -16.21 -3.75
C THR A 202 1.05 -16.22 -4.61
N GLN A 203 1.91 -17.24 -4.47
CA GLN A 203 3.12 -17.37 -5.27
C GLN A 203 2.80 -17.55 -6.76
N GLU A 204 1.83 -18.40 -7.11
CA GLU A 204 1.37 -18.62 -8.49
C GLU A 204 0.80 -17.33 -9.10
N TRP A 205 -0.04 -16.62 -8.35
CA TRP A 205 -0.58 -15.32 -8.74
C TRP A 205 0.54 -14.29 -9.00
N MET A 206 1.54 -14.24 -8.11
CA MET A 206 2.70 -13.36 -8.28
C MET A 206 3.53 -13.75 -9.50
N LYS A 207 3.76 -15.04 -9.75
CA LYS A 207 4.45 -15.48 -10.96
C LYS A 207 3.73 -14.96 -12.20
N GLU A 208 2.41 -15.09 -12.26
CA GLU A 208 1.60 -14.71 -13.43
C GLU A 208 1.57 -13.19 -13.67
N PHE A 209 1.34 -12.39 -12.63
CA PHE A 209 1.05 -10.96 -12.79
C PHE A 209 2.21 -10.03 -12.41
N TYR A 210 3.04 -10.41 -11.43
CA TYR A 210 4.08 -9.55 -10.85
C TYR A 210 5.41 -10.30 -10.62
N PRO A 211 6.01 -10.88 -11.67
CA PRO A 211 7.22 -11.70 -11.55
C PRO A 211 8.42 -10.93 -10.98
N GLU A 212 8.48 -9.62 -11.17
CA GLU A 212 9.52 -8.73 -10.61
C GLU A 212 9.47 -8.63 -9.07
N MET A 213 8.29 -8.77 -8.47
CA MET A 213 8.12 -8.70 -7.01
C MET A 213 8.36 -10.06 -6.34
N LEU A 214 8.45 -11.15 -7.10
CA LEU A 214 8.63 -12.50 -6.56
C LEU A 214 9.96 -12.63 -5.82
N ALA A 215 11.00 -11.93 -6.28
CA ALA A 215 12.29 -11.90 -5.60
C ALA A 215 12.19 -11.36 -4.16
N ASP A 216 11.27 -10.44 -3.88
CA ASP A 216 11.08 -9.88 -2.54
C ASP A 216 10.08 -10.68 -1.68
N MET A 217 9.53 -11.79 -2.19
CA MET A 217 8.60 -12.63 -1.45
C MET A 217 9.32 -13.34 -0.29
N ALA A 218 8.86 -13.09 0.94
CA ALA A 218 9.42 -13.74 2.11
C ALA A 218 9.01 -15.21 2.21
N SER A 219 9.75 -16.00 2.98
CA SER A 219 9.42 -17.42 3.24
C SER A 219 8.04 -17.61 3.90
N GLU A 220 7.43 -18.78 3.69
CA GLU A 220 6.16 -19.16 4.34
C GLU A 220 6.22 -19.01 5.88
N ARG A 221 7.38 -19.30 6.49
CA ARG A 221 7.58 -19.11 7.94
C ARG A 221 7.39 -17.65 8.37
N THR A 222 7.80 -16.70 7.54
CA THR A 222 7.59 -15.27 7.78
C THR A 222 6.10 -14.92 7.70
N PHE A 223 5.36 -15.51 6.75
CA PHE A 223 3.91 -15.33 6.65
C PHE A 223 3.20 -15.87 7.90
N ARG A 224 3.55 -17.09 8.35
CA ARG A 224 3.00 -17.68 9.58
C ARG A 224 3.19 -16.77 10.80
N ARG A 225 4.39 -16.18 10.95
CA ARG A 225 4.64 -15.20 12.02
C ARG A 225 3.82 -13.92 11.86
N LYS A 226 3.69 -13.40 10.63
CA LYS A 226 2.91 -12.17 10.39
C LYS A 226 1.41 -12.39 10.63
N ILE A 227 0.89 -13.59 10.38
CA ILE A 227 -0.51 -13.95 10.69
C ILE A 227 -0.83 -13.80 12.19
N GLU A 228 0.12 -14.10 13.08
CA GLU A 228 -0.08 -13.96 14.53
C GLU A 228 -0.36 -12.50 14.95
N THR A 229 0.00 -11.53 14.11
CA THR A 229 -0.29 -10.10 14.36
C THR A 229 -1.72 -9.70 14.00
N ILE A 230 -2.47 -10.55 13.28
CA ILE A 230 -3.85 -10.28 12.87
C ILE A 230 -4.76 -10.38 14.11
N PRO A 231 -5.62 -9.38 14.37
CA PRO A 231 -6.55 -9.44 15.50
C PRO A 231 -7.45 -10.68 15.42
N LYS A 232 -7.56 -11.43 16.53
CA LYS A 232 -8.40 -12.63 16.62
C LYS A 232 -9.85 -12.39 16.19
N ALA A 233 -10.39 -11.21 16.49
CA ALA A 233 -11.73 -10.80 16.07
C ALA A 233 -11.90 -10.80 14.54
N VAL A 234 -10.88 -10.39 13.79
CA VAL A 234 -10.90 -10.39 12.31
C VAL A 234 -10.86 -11.82 11.79
N LEU A 235 -10.03 -12.69 12.38
CA LEU A 235 -9.97 -14.10 11.99
C LEU A 235 -11.32 -14.80 12.23
N LYS A 236 -11.95 -14.55 13.38
CA LYS A 236 -13.26 -15.12 13.70
C LYS A 236 -14.34 -14.67 12.72
N LEU A 237 -14.38 -13.37 12.42
CA LEU A 237 -15.35 -12.80 11.48
C LEU A 237 -15.16 -13.35 10.06
N MET A 238 -13.94 -13.29 9.53
CA MET A 238 -13.67 -13.56 8.12
C MET A 238 -13.53 -15.06 7.82
N ARG A 239 -12.85 -15.81 8.69
CA ARG A 239 -12.65 -17.26 8.48
C ARG A 239 -13.77 -18.09 9.07
N GLU A 240 -14.34 -17.74 10.22
CA GLU A 240 -15.39 -18.56 10.88
C GLU A 240 -16.81 -18.14 10.50
N GLY A 241 -16.99 -17.01 9.82
CA GLY A 241 -18.29 -16.57 9.31
C GLY A 241 -19.22 -16.02 10.39
N GLU A 242 -18.71 -15.69 11.58
CA GLU A 242 -19.47 -15.11 12.68
C GLU A 242 -19.82 -13.63 12.42
N LYS A 243 -20.71 -13.39 11.44
CA LYS A 243 -21.15 -12.05 10.99
C LYS A 243 -21.82 -11.18 12.07
N LEU A 244 -22.25 -11.79 13.18
CA LEU A 244 -22.97 -11.12 14.26
C LEU A 244 -22.07 -10.49 15.34
N ALA A 245 -20.77 -10.82 15.36
CA ALA A 245 -19.85 -10.26 16.33
C ALA A 245 -19.09 -9.07 15.75
N LEU A 246 -19.52 -7.87 16.14
CA LEU A 246 -18.80 -6.58 16.10
C LEU A 246 -19.17 -5.61 14.95
N MET A 247 -20.27 -4.89 15.15
CA MET A 247 -20.50 -3.54 14.57
C MET A 247 -19.38 -2.52 14.94
N ASN A 248 -18.45 -2.85 15.83
CA ASN A 248 -17.38 -1.96 16.31
C ASN A 248 -16.02 -2.10 15.59
N VAL A 249 -15.83 -3.05 14.65
CA VAL A 249 -14.56 -3.21 13.88
C VAL A 249 -14.69 -2.59 12.46
N CYS A 250 -15.83 -1.98 12.15
CA CYS A 250 -16.19 -1.48 10.83
C CYS A 250 -15.20 -0.45 10.24
N HIS A 251 -14.44 0.25 11.07
CA HIS A 251 -13.47 1.25 10.60
C HIS A 251 -12.16 0.66 10.03
N ILE A 252 -11.72 -0.49 10.56
CA ILE A 252 -10.49 -1.16 10.09
C ILE A 252 -10.78 -1.97 8.82
N LEU A 253 -11.93 -2.65 8.77
CA LEU A 253 -12.33 -3.46 7.63
C LEU A 253 -12.68 -2.61 6.39
N LYS A 254 -13.26 -1.41 6.56
CA LYS A 254 -13.53 -0.50 5.43
C LYS A 254 -12.27 -0.07 4.68
N GLY A 255 -11.15 0.13 5.40
CA GLY A 255 -9.86 0.48 4.79
C GLY A 255 -9.27 -0.65 3.94
N TYR A 256 -9.21 -1.87 4.51
CA TYR A 256 -8.68 -3.05 3.80
C TYR A 256 -9.59 -3.55 2.68
N MET A 257 -10.92 -3.50 2.85
CA MET A 257 -11.87 -3.96 1.83
C MET A 257 -11.99 -3.00 0.66
N MET A 258 -11.89 -1.68 0.86
CA MET A 258 -11.93 -0.73 -0.27
C MET A 258 -10.67 -0.79 -1.13
N THR A 259 -9.47 -0.93 -0.55
CA THR A 259 -8.23 -1.03 -1.33
C THR A 259 -8.14 -2.34 -2.10
N LEU A 260 -8.50 -3.48 -1.48
CA LEU A 260 -8.55 -4.77 -2.17
C LEU A 260 -9.57 -4.78 -3.32
N LYS A 261 -10.74 -4.17 -3.11
CA LYS A 261 -11.79 -4.08 -4.14
C LYS A 261 -11.39 -3.12 -5.27
N LEU A 262 -10.78 -1.97 -4.98
CA LEU A 262 -10.30 -1.04 -6.03
C LEU A 262 -9.12 -1.61 -6.82
N MET A 263 -8.17 -2.31 -6.18
CA MET A 263 -7.07 -2.95 -6.90
C MET A 263 -7.59 -4.05 -7.83
N MET A 264 -8.50 -4.91 -7.35
CA MET A 264 -9.02 -6.01 -8.18
C MET A 264 -9.99 -5.56 -9.27
N TYR A 265 -10.93 -4.65 -8.98
CA TYR A 265 -11.86 -4.13 -10.00
C TYR A 265 -11.15 -3.20 -11.01
N GLY A 266 -10.12 -2.47 -10.59
CA GLY A 266 -9.25 -1.71 -11.50
C GLY A 266 -8.46 -2.62 -12.46
N LEU A 267 -7.98 -3.77 -11.97
CA LEU A 267 -7.31 -4.79 -12.81
C LEU A 267 -8.27 -5.54 -13.73
N GLN A 268 -9.52 -5.76 -13.31
CA GLN A 268 -10.52 -6.43 -14.14
C GLN A 268 -11.05 -5.57 -15.29
N ILE A 269 -11.02 -4.23 -15.16
CA ILE A 269 -11.40 -3.29 -16.23
C ILE A 269 -10.29 -3.13 -17.28
N ILE A 270 -9.03 -3.45 -16.95
CA ILE A 270 -7.89 -3.38 -17.89
C ILE A 270 -7.74 -4.69 -18.70
N ILE A 271 -8.45 -5.77 -18.31
CA ILE A 271 -8.38 -7.11 -18.94
C ILE A 271 -9.62 -7.40 -19.83
N LEU A 272 -10.50 -6.42 -20.05
CA LEU A 272 -11.57 -6.47 -21.07
C LEU A 272 -11.26 -5.49 -22.21
#